data_AF-U6KSF5-F1
#
_entry.id   AF-U6KSF5-F1
#
_cell.length_a   1.000
_cell.length_b   1.000
_cell.length_c   1.000
_cell.angle_alpha   90.00
_cell.angle_beta   90.00
_cell.angle_gamma   90.00
#
_symmetry.space_group_name_H-M   'P 1'
#
loop_
_entity.id
_entity.type
_entity.pdbx_description
1 polymer ?
#
loop_
_entity_poly.entity_id
_entity_poly.type
_entity_poly.pdbx_seq_one_letter_code
_entity_poly.pdbx_strand_id
1 'polypeptide(L)'
;MKRTRKRVLRVQSRRPKSARRGFYDLKKNCLDPILKKNYKNDKTLIQNKQLVDLKQHLHLLADDLQLRTPSPHKRLNEMETKIISKLVEKYKEDYV
;
A
#
# COMPACT_ATOMS: atom_id res chain seq x y z
N MET A 1 40.51 -37.54 3.34
CA MET A 1 39.27 -37.75 2.55
C MET A 1 38.55 -36.41 2.35
N LYS A 2 38.27 -35.97 1.11
CA LYS A 2 37.54 -34.72 0.86
C LYS A 2 36.08 -34.88 1.31
N ARG A 3 35.56 -33.96 2.14
CA ARG A 3 34.15 -33.96 2.57
C ARG A 3 33.26 -33.58 1.39
N THR A 4 32.58 -34.54 0.77
CA THR A 4 31.56 -34.25 -0.23
C THR A 4 30.24 -33.91 0.48
N ARG A 5 29.59 -32.81 0.05
CA ARG A 5 28.27 -32.44 0.59
C ARG A 5 27.24 -33.49 0.18
N LYS A 6 26.49 -34.04 1.14
CA LYS A 6 25.37 -34.94 0.85
C LYS A 6 24.31 -34.18 0.05
N ARG A 7 23.91 -34.74 -1.10
CA ARG A 7 22.85 -34.18 -1.96
C ARG A 7 21.51 -34.31 -1.23
N VAL A 8 20.87 -33.19 -0.90
CA VAL A 8 19.52 -33.18 -0.34
C VAL A 8 18.51 -33.39 -1.48
N LEU A 9 17.88 -34.56 -1.51
CA LEU A 9 16.78 -34.82 -2.44
C LEU A 9 15.52 -34.13 -1.92
N ARG A 10 14.95 -33.22 -2.71
CA ARG A 10 13.66 -32.59 -2.38
C ARG A 10 12.56 -33.63 -2.50
N VAL A 11 11.76 -33.78 -1.44
CA VAL A 11 10.57 -34.65 -1.43
C VAL A 11 9.65 -34.25 -2.58
N GLN A 12 9.43 -35.15 -3.53
CA GLN A 12 8.51 -34.91 -4.63
C GLN A 12 7.08 -35.29 -4.21
N SER A 13 6.15 -34.34 -4.36
CA SER A 13 4.72 -34.59 -4.16
C SER A 13 4.20 -35.57 -5.22
N ARG A 14 3.40 -36.55 -4.80
CA ARG A 14 2.72 -37.50 -5.72
C ARG A 14 1.53 -36.89 -6.47
N ARG A 15 1.18 -35.62 -6.23
CA ARG A 15 0.03 -34.96 -6.85
C ARG A 15 0.29 -34.65 -8.34
N PRO A 16 -0.72 -34.72 -9.22
CA PRO A 16 -0.60 -34.35 -10.64
C PRO A 16 -0.26 -32.86 -10.81
N LYS A 17 0.47 -32.50 -11.88
CA LYS A 17 0.92 -31.10 -12.13
C LYS A 17 -0.23 -30.09 -12.18
N SER A 18 -1.41 -30.50 -12.67
CA SER A 18 -2.63 -29.67 -12.68
C SER A 18 -3.09 -29.32 -11.26
N ALA A 19 -3.11 -30.29 -10.34
CA ALA A 19 -3.40 -30.07 -8.92
C ALA A 19 -2.27 -29.31 -8.21
N ARG A 20 -1.03 -29.35 -8.72
CA ARG A 20 0.07 -28.48 -8.24
C ARG A 20 -0.10 -27.03 -8.71
N ARG A 21 -0.84 -26.78 -9.79
CA ARG A 21 -1.13 -25.47 -10.38
C ARG A 21 -2.53 -24.92 -10.05
N GLY A 22 -3.37 -25.71 -9.37
CA GLY A 22 -4.81 -25.46 -9.29
C GLY A 22 -5.25 -24.38 -8.29
N PHE A 23 -4.34 -23.86 -7.47
CA PHE A 23 -4.69 -22.79 -6.54
C PHE A 23 -4.14 -21.46 -7.07
N TYR A 24 -4.99 -20.73 -7.79
CA TYR A 24 -4.72 -19.35 -8.14
C TYR A 24 -5.04 -18.50 -6.91
N ASP A 25 -4.00 -18.01 -6.24
CA ASP A 25 -4.14 -17.15 -5.08
C ASP A 25 -4.59 -15.76 -5.55
N LEU A 26 -5.91 -15.60 -5.71
CA LEU A 26 -6.53 -14.36 -6.19
C LEU A 26 -6.20 -13.19 -5.27
N LYS A 27 -6.10 -13.45 -3.96
CA LYS A 27 -5.63 -12.45 -2.98
C LYS A 27 -4.24 -11.91 -3.31
N LYS A 28 -3.27 -12.78 -3.67
CA LYS A 28 -1.92 -12.32 -4.04
C LYS A 28 -1.89 -11.49 -5.32
N ASN A 29 -2.74 -11.84 -6.28
CA ASN A 29 -2.79 -11.22 -7.60
C ASN A 29 -3.69 -9.96 -7.66
N CYS A 30 -4.47 -9.67 -6.61
CA CYS A 30 -5.21 -8.40 -6.52
C CYS A 30 -4.24 -7.22 -6.41
N LEU A 31 -4.39 -6.25 -7.30
CA LEU A 31 -3.66 -4.98 -7.27
C LEU A 31 -4.27 -4.01 -6.26
N ASP A 32 -5.60 -4.03 -6.10
CA ASP A 32 -6.30 -3.17 -5.16
C ASP A 32 -5.99 -3.60 -3.71
N PRO A 33 -5.39 -2.72 -2.88
CA PRO A 33 -5.01 -3.02 -1.50
C PRO A 33 -6.22 -3.29 -0.60
N ILE A 34 -7.36 -2.63 -0.84
CA ILE A 34 -8.58 -2.79 -0.04
C ILE A 34 -9.16 -4.18 -0.29
N LEU A 35 -9.34 -4.53 -1.57
CA LEU A 35 -9.79 -5.86 -1.96
C LEU A 35 -8.81 -6.92 -1.46
N LYS A 36 -7.50 -6.73 -1.66
CA LYS A 36 -6.47 -7.66 -1.20
C LYS A 36 -6.50 -7.89 0.32
N LYS A 37 -6.78 -6.87 1.13
CA LYS A 37 -6.87 -7.01 2.59
C LYS A 37 -8.06 -7.88 2.99
N ASN A 38 -9.21 -7.66 2.35
CA ASN A 38 -10.50 -8.24 2.74
C ASN A 38 -10.81 -9.58 2.03
N TYR A 39 -10.18 -9.87 0.89
CA TYR A 39 -10.44 -11.06 0.09
C TYR A 39 -9.99 -12.35 0.80
N LYS A 40 -10.87 -13.36 0.79
CA LYS A 40 -10.57 -14.70 1.30
C LYS A 40 -10.70 -15.71 0.16
N ASN A 41 -9.59 -16.39 -0.18
CA ASN A 41 -9.58 -17.38 -1.27
C ASN A 41 -10.48 -18.60 -1.00
N ASP A 42 -10.75 -18.90 0.27
CA ASP A 42 -11.61 -20.02 0.67
C ASP A 42 -13.11 -19.73 0.46
N LYS A 43 -13.46 -18.48 0.14
CA LYS A 43 -14.84 -18.02 -0.05
C LYS A 43 -15.17 -17.84 -1.53
N THR A 44 -16.46 -17.99 -1.85
CA THR A 44 -16.96 -17.69 -3.21
C THR A 44 -16.91 -16.20 -3.51
N LEU A 45 -16.97 -15.83 -4.80
CA LEU A 45 -16.95 -14.43 -5.23
C LEU A 45 -18.12 -13.62 -4.64
N ILE A 46 -19.31 -14.21 -4.56
CA ILE A 46 -20.50 -13.56 -3.99
C ILE A 46 -20.29 -13.26 -2.49
N GLN A 47 -19.74 -14.22 -1.75
CA GLN A 47 -19.41 -14.04 -0.34
C GLN A 47 -18.30 -13.01 -0.12
N ASN A 48 -17.29 -12.96 -0.99
CA ASN A 48 -16.25 -11.94 -0.93
C ASN A 48 -16.78 -10.55 -1.29
N LYS A 49 -17.73 -10.45 -2.22
CA LYS A 49 -18.40 -9.18 -2.56
C LYS A 49 -19.17 -8.60 -1.38
N GLN A 50 -19.81 -9.44 -0.56
CA GLN A 50 -20.48 -9.01 0.67
C GLN A 50 -19.53 -8.51 1.76
N LEU A 51 -18.25 -8.94 1.75
CA LEU A 51 -17.23 -8.45 2.69
C LEU A 51 -16.70 -7.07 2.32
N VAL A 52 -16.93 -6.61 1.10
CA VAL A 52 -16.48 -5.32 0.59
C VAL A 52 -17.73 -4.44 0.46
N ASP A 53 -18.20 -3.94 1.59
CA ASP A 53 -19.28 -2.96 1.59
C ASP A 53 -18.70 -1.56 1.40
N LEU A 54 -19.19 -0.84 0.39
CA LEU A 54 -18.78 0.53 0.11
C LEU A 54 -18.98 1.45 1.32
N LYS A 55 -20.03 1.18 2.13
CA LYS A 55 -20.31 1.96 3.34
C LYS A 55 -19.16 1.94 4.34
N GLN A 56 -18.46 0.82 4.46
CA GLN A 56 -17.34 0.68 5.41
C GLN A 56 -16.14 1.54 5.01
N HIS A 57 -16.02 1.92 3.75
CA HIS A 57 -14.92 2.70 3.21
C HIS A 57 -15.26 4.19 2.99
N LEU A 58 -16.49 4.62 3.30
CA LEU A 58 -16.90 6.03 3.16
C LEU A 58 -16.10 6.99 4.03
N HIS A 59 -15.57 6.53 5.17
CA HIS A 59 -14.73 7.38 6.03
C HIS A 59 -13.42 7.79 5.34
N LEU A 60 -12.85 6.94 4.48
CA LEU A 60 -11.64 7.28 3.72
C LEU A 60 -11.89 8.41 2.71
N LEU A 61 -13.12 8.53 2.20
CA LEU A 61 -13.55 9.65 1.35
C LEU A 61 -13.82 10.93 2.14
N ALA A 62 -14.15 10.82 3.43
CA ALA A 62 -14.39 11.98 4.29
C ALA A 62 -13.09 12.71 4.65
N ASP A 63 -11.97 11.99 4.76
CA ASP A 63 -10.64 12.57 4.95
C ASP A 63 -10.22 13.44 3.74
N ASP A 64 -10.64 13.09 2.51
CA ASP A 64 -10.42 13.92 1.32
C ASP A 64 -11.14 15.28 1.39
N LEU A 65 -12.30 15.35 2.06
CA LEU A 65 -12.99 16.63 2.28
C LEU A 65 -12.23 17.51 3.29
N GLN A 66 -11.62 16.92 4.32
CA GLN A 66 -10.76 17.66 5.25
C GLN A 66 -9.46 18.11 4.56
N LEU A 67 -8.89 17.29 3.67
CA LEU A 67 -7.75 17.69 2.82
C LEU A 67 -8.10 18.82 1.83
N ARG A 68 -9.37 18.94 1.42
CA ARG A 68 -9.86 20.07 0.62
C ARG A 68 -10.06 21.35 1.43
N THR A 69 -10.28 21.24 2.75
CA THR A 69 -10.30 22.44 3.58
C THR A 69 -8.90 23.02 3.62
N PRO A 70 -8.71 24.31 3.26
CA PRO A 70 -7.39 24.92 3.36
C PRO A 70 -6.94 24.81 4.81
N SER A 71 -5.75 24.26 5.03
CA SER A 71 -5.20 24.13 6.37
C SER A 71 -5.20 25.51 7.04
N PRO A 72 -5.55 25.59 8.35
CA PRO A 72 -5.53 26.87 9.04
C PRO A 72 -4.14 27.47 8.89
N HIS A 73 -4.06 28.73 8.44
CA HIS A 73 -2.79 29.42 8.24
C HIS A 73 -1.94 29.29 9.50
N LYS A 74 -0.91 28.45 9.44
CA LYS A 74 0.08 28.33 10.51
C LYS A 74 0.73 29.69 10.65
N ARG A 75 0.48 30.40 11.75
CA ARG A 75 1.23 31.61 12.08
C ARG A 75 2.69 31.20 12.23
N LEU A 76 3.54 31.72 11.35
CA LEU A 76 4.96 31.43 11.36
C LEU A 76 5.55 31.90 12.69
N ASN A 77 6.41 31.07 13.26
CA ASN A 77 7.11 31.43 14.48
C ASN A 77 8.17 32.50 14.17
N GLU A 78 8.61 33.28 15.16
CA GLU A 78 9.54 34.41 14.96
C GLU A 78 10.86 34.02 14.28
N MET A 79 11.29 32.76 14.44
CA MET A 79 12.49 32.25 13.79
C MET A 79 12.23 31.86 12.32
N GLU A 80 11.06 31.31 12.02
CA GLU A 80 10.65 30.94 10.66
C GLU A 80 10.50 32.21 9.78
N THR A 81 9.95 33.30 10.34
CA THR A 81 9.84 34.58 9.64
C THR A 81 11.20 35.19 9.30
N LYS A 82 12.16 35.14 10.24
CA LYS A 82 13.55 35.59 10.02
C LYS A 82 14.29 34.76 8.97
N ILE A 83 14.01 33.46 8.88
CA ILE A 83 14.61 32.59 7.86
C ILE A 83 14.04 32.97 6.49
N ILE A 84 12.72 33.12 6.38
CA ILE A 84 12.06 33.49 5.12
C ILE A 84 12.52 34.88 4.65
N SER A 85 12.63 35.87 5.53
CA SER A 85 13.11 37.21 5.15
C SER A 85 14.54 37.16 4.59
N LYS A 86 15.44 36.40 5.22
CA LYS A 86 16.82 36.21 4.73
C LYS A 86 16.88 35.49 3.39
N LEU A 87 16.01 34.51 3.18
CA LEU A 87 15.92 33.80 1.90
C LEU A 87 15.40 34.73 0.80
N VAL A 88 14.37 35.54 1.09
CA VAL A 88 13.85 36.53 0.15
C VAL A 88 14.90 37.57 -0.19
N GLU A 89 15.65 38.09 0.79
CA GLU A 89 16.76 39.02 0.54
C GLU A 89 17.86 38.40 -0.33
N LYS A 90 18.21 37.14 -0.07
CA LYS A 90 19.29 36.44 -0.80
C LYS A 90 18.94 36.08 -2.23
N TYR A 91 17.69 35.69 -2.48
CA TYR A 91 17.25 35.16 -3.77
C TYR A 91 16.31 36.13 -4.51
N LYS A 92 16.19 37.39 -4.07
CA LYS A 92 15.27 38.38 -4.66
C LYS A 92 15.53 38.64 -6.15
N GLU A 93 16.79 38.52 -6.57
CA GLU A 93 17.24 38.77 -7.93
C GLU A 93 17.02 37.57 -8.86
N ASP A 94 16.85 36.35 -8.33
CA ASP A 94 16.65 35.13 -9.13
C ASP A 94 15.21 34.97 -9.65
N TYR A 95 14.29 35.83 -9.20
CA TYR A 95 12.85 35.77 -9.53
C TYR A 95 12.33 37.00 -10.32
N VAL A 96 13.23 37.89 -10.78
CA VAL A 96 12.90 39.00 -11.71
C VAL A 96 13.37 38.61 -13.11
#